data_AF-A0A4U2YLQ7-F1
#
_entry.id   AF-A0A4U2YLQ7-F1
#
_cell.length_a   1.000
_cell.length_b   1.000
_cell.length_c   1.000
_cell.angle_alpha   90.00
_cell.angle_beta   90.00
_cell.angle_gamma   90.00
#
_symmetry.space_group_name_H-M   'P 1'
#
loop_
_entity.id
_entity.type
_entity.pdbx_description
1 polymer ?
#
loop_
_entity_poly.entity_id
_entity_poly.type
_entity_poly.pdbx_seq_one_letter_code
_entity_poly.pdbx_strand_id
1 'polypeptide(L)'
;MASGSKLWTAFSLAAAVGAAAVAKKGLDQTWRAATGKNPPANPADPDVDLWEAVAWAAVSGTAVALARMLATRKAATYYAKSTGHLPPGLEKDGQDASKAKPQA
;
A
#
# COMPACT_ATOMS: atom_id res chain seq x y z
N MET A 1 15.52 15.06 -26.05
CA MET A 1 15.85 14.70 -24.65
C MET A 1 15.21 13.35 -24.34
N ALA A 2 15.86 12.21 -24.62
CA ALA A 2 15.20 10.90 -24.59
C ALA A 2 16.02 9.73 -23.99
N SER A 3 17.15 10.01 -23.32
CA SER A 3 17.97 8.96 -22.67
C SER A 3 17.75 8.84 -21.16
N GLY A 4 17.20 9.86 -20.50
CA GLY A 4 16.89 9.83 -19.06
C GLY A 4 15.66 8.98 -18.71
N SER A 5 14.68 8.89 -19.61
CA SER A 5 13.40 8.23 -19.35
C SER A 5 13.50 6.70 -19.28
N LYS A 6 14.35 6.05 -20.09
CA LYS A 6 14.49 4.59 -20.09
C LYS A 6 15.27 4.07 -18.88
N LEU A 7 16.37 4.73 -18.52
CA LEU A 7 17.15 4.43 -17.31
C LEU A 7 16.32 4.66 -16.05
N TRP A 8 15.58 5.77 -16.00
CA TRP A 8 14.66 6.04 -14.90
C TRP A 8 13.52 5.02 -14.80
N THR A 9 12.94 4.62 -15.94
CA THR A 9 11.88 3.59 -15.97
C THR A 9 12.42 2.23 -15.54
N ALA A 10 13.58 1.81 -16.06
CA ALA A 10 14.21 0.55 -15.67
C ALA A 10 14.57 0.52 -14.18
N PHE A 11 15.12 1.62 -13.66
CA PHE A 11 15.41 1.77 -12.24
C PHE A 11 14.14 1.73 -11.39
N SER A 12 13.08 2.43 -11.80
CA SER A 12 11.79 2.42 -11.11
C SER A 12 11.17 1.02 -11.09
N LEU A 13 11.27 0.28 -12.20
CA LEU A 13 10.78 -1.09 -12.29
C LEU A 13 11.59 -2.02 -11.37
N ALA A 14 12.92 -1.91 -11.39
CA ALA A 14 13.79 -2.69 -10.51
C ALA A 14 13.53 -2.38 -9.03
N ALA A 15 13.34 -1.09 -8.70
CA ALA A 15 12.99 -0.66 -7.35
C ALA A 15 11.62 -1.22 -6.91
N ALA A 16 10.62 -1.20 -7.79
CA ALA A 16 9.31 -1.76 -7.52
C ALA A 16 9.38 -3.28 -7.29
N VAL A 17 10.13 -4.01 -8.13
CA VAL A 17 10.34 -5.46 -7.97
C VAL A 17 11.08 -5.76 -6.66
N GLY A 18 12.14 -5.01 -6.36
CA GLY A 18 12.89 -5.17 -5.11
C GLY A 18 12.03 -4.90 -3.87
N ALA A 19 11.26 -3.81 -3.89
CA ALA A 19 10.33 -3.47 -2.80
C ALA A 19 9.26 -4.55 -2.62
N ALA A 20 8.69 -5.07 -3.71
CA ALA A 20 7.71 -6.16 -3.68
C ALA A 20 8.31 -7.44 -3.08
N ALA A 21 9.55 -7.80 -3.45
CA ALA A 21 10.23 -8.97 -2.91
C ALA A 21 10.49 -8.87 -1.40
N VAL A 22 10.93 -7.70 -0.92
CA VAL A 22 11.15 -7.45 0.51
C VAL A 22 9.83 -7.48 1.28
N ALA A 23 8.80 -6.81 0.76
CA ALA A 23 7.47 -6.81 1.37
C ALA A 23 6.90 -8.22 1.50
N LYS A 24 6.98 -9.02 0.43
CA LYS A 24 6.54 -10.42 0.43
C LYS A 24 7.28 -11.24 1.50
N LYS A 25 8.60 -11.11 1.57
CA LYS A 25 9.41 -11.86 2.55
C LYS A 25 9.04 -11.48 3.99
N GLY A 26 8.79 -10.19 4.25
CA GLY A 26 8.32 -9.71 5.54
C GLY A 26 6.97 -10.31 5.92
N LEU A 27 5.97 -10.23 5.02
CA LEU A 27 4.66 -10.84 5.25
C LEU A 27 4.75 -12.35 5.49
N ASP A 28 5.54 -13.06 4.67
CA ASP A 28 5.68 -14.51 4.78
C ASP A 28 6.32 -14.92 6.12
N GLN A 29 7.32 -14.17 6.60
CA GLN A 29 7.93 -14.39 7.91
C GLN A 29 6.98 -14.06 9.07
N THR A 30 6.28 -12.93 9.00
CA THR A 30 5.31 -12.54 10.04
C THR A 30 4.21 -13.59 10.18
N TRP A 31 3.70 -14.11 9.06
CA TRP A 31 2.66 -15.14 9.09
C TRP A 31 3.16 -16.46 9.67
N ARG A 32 4.34 -16.92 9.22
CA ARG A 32 4.97 -18.12 9.78
C ARG A 32 5.25 -17.99 11.27
N ALA A 33 5.71 -16.83 11.73
CA ALA A 33 5.96 -16.59 13.14
C ALA A 33 4.67 -16.59 13.97
N ALA A 34 3.57 -16.03 13.45
CA ALA A 34 2.29 -15.96 14.16
C ALA A 34 1.50 -17.28 14.16
N THR A 35 1.57 -18.04 13.06
CA THR A 35 0.70 -19.21 12.83
C THR A 35 1.44 -20.55 12.80
N GLY A 36 2.77 -20.54 12.65
CA GLY A 36 3.58 -21.73 12.40
C GLY A 36 3.41 -22.33 11.00
N LYS A 37 2.54 -21.76 10.15
CA LYS A 37 2.17 -22.29 8.82
C LYS A 37 2.69 -21.36 7.71
N ASN A 38 2.78 -21.89 6.50
CA ASN A 38 3.02 -21.04 5.32
C ASN A 38 1.79 -20.14 5.07
N PRO A 39 1.98 -18.89 4.62
CA PRO A 39 0.87 -18.02 4.24
C PRO A 39 0.07 -18.63 3.10
N PRO A 40 -1.28 -18.56 3.14
CA PRO A 40 -2.15 -19.00 2.05
C PRO A 40 -2.05 -18.01 0.89
N ALA A 41 -0.92 -18.09 0.17
CA ALA A 41 -0.57 -17.17 -0.90
C ALA A 41 -1.22 -17.53 -2.23
N ASN A 42 -1.83 -18.72 -2.33
CA ASN A 42 -2.53 -19.18 -3.52
C ASN A 42 -4.04 -19.31 -3.24
N PRO A 43 -4.87 -18.34 -3.65
CA PRO A 43 -6.31 -18.39 -3.47
C PRO A 43 -7.01 -19.47 -4.32
N ALA A 44 -6.29 -20.11 -5.26
CA ALA A 44 -6.77 -21.24 -6.05
C ALA A 44 -6.34 -22.60 -5.47
N ASP A 45 -5.70 -22.61 -4.31
CA ASP A 45 -5.30 -23.84 -3.63
C ASP A 45 -6.52 -24.47 -2.92
N PRO A 46 -7.00 -25.65 -3.33
CA PRO A 46 -8.16 -26.31 -2.73
C PRO A 46 -7.87 -26.84 -1.31
N ASP A 47 -6.60 -26.91 -0.89
CA ASP A 47 -6.18 -27.37 0.42
C ASP A 47 -6.15 -26.24 1.47
N VAL A 48 -6.48 -25.00 1.07
CA VAL A 48 -6.61 -23.84 1.96
C VAL A 48 -8.07 -23.70 2.40
N ASP A 49 -8.32 -23.73 3.71
CA ASP A 49 -9.63 -23.42 4.25
C ASP A 49 -10.06 -22.00 3.86
N LEU A 50 -11.31 -21.84 3.39
CA LEU A 50 -11.84 -20.54 2.97
C LEU A 50 -11.70 -19.46 4.07
N TRP A 51 -11.85 -19.83 5.34
CA TRP A 51 -11.72 -18.90 6.46
C TRP A 51 -10.26 -18.42 6.65
N GLU A 52 -9.26 -19.29 6.42
CA GLU A 52 -7.84 -18.92 6.50
C GLU A 52 -7.50 -17.92 5.39
N ALA A 53 -8.01 -18.13 4.17
CA ALA A 53 -7.84 -17.21 3.05
C ALA A 53 -8.49 -15.84 3.33
N VAL A 54 -9.71 -15.81 3.86
CA VAL A 54 -10.40 -14.56 4.23
C VAL A 54 -9.66 -13.83 5.35
N ALA A 55 -9.22 -14.54 6.40
CA ALA A 55 -8.45 -13.94 7.49
C ALA A 55 -7.14 -13.33 6.98
N TRP A 56 -6.41 -14.06 6.13
CA TRP A 56 -5.19 -13.56 5.50
C TRP A 56 -5.45 -12.33 4.63
N ALA A 57 -6.48 -12.36 3.79
CA ALA A 57 -6.84 -11.23 2.93
C ALA A 57 -7.25 -9.99 3.74
N ALA A 58 -8.04 -10.16 4.80
CA ALA A 58 -8.45 -9.06 5.67
C ALA A 58 -7.25 -8.42 6.38
N VAL A 59 -6.36 -9.24 6.95
CA VAL A 59 -5.17 -8.75 7.67
C VAL A 59 -4.19 -8.07 6.71
N SER A 60 -3.84 -8.74 5.61
CA SER A 60 -2.89 -8.19 4.63
C SER A 60 -3.44 -6.94 3.94
N GLY A 61 -4.71 -6.94 3.53
CA GLY A 61 -5.37 -5.79 2.93
C GLY A 61 -5.40 -4.59 3.87
N THR A 62 -5.76 -4.80 5.14
CA THR A 62 -5.77 -3.74 6.16
C THR A 62 -4.36 -3.19 6.40
N ALA A 63 -3.36 -4.07 6.55
CA ALA A 63 -1.97 -3.67 6.76
C ALA A 63 -1.44 -2.83 5.59
N VAL A 64 -1.71 -3.23 4.35
CA VAL A 64 -1.31 -2.49 3.14
C VAL A 64 -2.01 -1.13 3.07
N ALA A 65 -3.30 -1.06 3.39
CA ALA A 65 -4.06 0.18 3.41
C ALA A 65 -3.48 1.17 4.44
N LEU A 66 -3.20 0.70 5.66
CA LEU A 66 -2.59 1.51 6.72
C LEU A 66 -1.18 1.97 6.33
N ALA A 67 -0.36 1.08 5.79
CA ALA A 67 0.98 1.42 5.33
C ALA A 67 0.94 2.51 4.25
N ARG A 68 0.05 2.38 3.26
CA ARG A 68 -0.17 3.39 2.22
C ARG A 68 -0.59 4.71 2.84
N MET A 69 -1.61 4.72 3.70
CA MET A 69 -2.12 5.92 4.38
C MET A 69 -1.00 6.66 5.11
N LEU A 70 -0.24 5.95 5.95
CA LEU A 70 0.86 6.52 6.72
C LEU A 70 1.98 7.05 5.82
N ALA A 71 2.33 6.32 4.76
CA ALA A 71 3.34 6.75 3.79
C ALA A 71 2.92 8.05 3.09
N THR A 72 1.70 8.13 2.57
CA THR A 72 1.17 9.36 1.95
C THR A 72 1.12 10.52 2.93
N ARG A 73 0.70 10.27 4.18
CA ARG A 73 0.63 11.31 5.21
C ARG A 73 2.02 11.84 5.56
N LYS A 74 3.01 10.96 5.68
CA LYS A 74 4.40 11.33 5.95
C LYS A 74 5.02 12.08 4.78
N ALA A 75 4.79 11.63 3.55
CA ALA A 75 5.23 12.34 2.34
C ALA A 75 4.64 13.76 2.26
N ALA A 76 3.33 13.90 2.52
CA ALA A 76 2.66 15.19 2.57
C ALA A 76 3.25 16.11 3.65
N THR A 77 3.47 15.58 4.86
CA THR A 77 4.06 16.33 5.97
C THR A 77 5.49 16.74 5.67
N TYR A 78 6.29 15.85 5.09
CA TYR A 78 7.67 16.11 4.73
C TYR A 78 7.76 17.19 3.64
N TYR A 79 6.93 17.08 2.60
CA TYR A 79 6.83 18.10 1.56
C TYR A 79 6.42 19.46 2.14
N ALA A 80 5.36 19.51 2.95
CA ALA A 80 4.94 20.75 3.59
C ALA A 80 6.03 21.36 4.48
N LYS A 81 6.82 20.52 5.17
CA LYS A 81 7.95 20.96 5.99
C LYS A 81 9.15 21.44 5.16
N SER A 82 9.36 20.88 3.95
CA SER A 82 10.49 21.22 3.10
C SER A 82 10.23 22.38 2.14
N THR A 83 8.98 22.57 1.69
CA THR A 83 8.60 23.63 0.73
C THR A 83 7.81 24.76 1.38
N GLY A 84 7.26 24.59 2.59
CA GLY A 84 6.45 25.59 3.28
C GLY A 84 5.01 25.71 2.75
N HIS A 85 4.60 24.86 1.81
CA HIS A 85 3.24 24.83 1.24
C HIS A 85 2.80 23.37 1.08
N LEU A 86 1.49 23.09 1.20
CA LEU A 86 0.97 21.74 0.99
C LEU A 86 1.16 21.30 -0.48
N PRO A 87 1.40 20.00 -0.76
CA PRO A 87 1.43 19.50 -2.13
C PRO A 87 0.10 19.80 -2.85
N PRO A 88 0.12 20.14 -4.16
CA PRO A 88 -1.11 20.34 -4.93
C PRO A 88 -1.96 19.06 -4.93
N GLY A 89 -3.25 19.17 -4.59
CA GLY A 89 -4.20 18.05 -4.48
C GLY A 89 -4.43 17.48 -3.06
N LEU A 90 -3.81 18.05 -2.03
CA LEU A 90 -4.04 17.71 -0.60
C LEU A 90 -4.91 18.76 0.14
N GLU A 91 -5.67 19.54 -0.63
CA GLU A 91 -6.67 20.47 -0.10
C GLU A 91 -7.73 19.70 0.70
N LYS A 92 -8.29 20.33 1.75
CA LYS A 92 -9.36 19.71 2.56
C LYS A 92 -10.50 19.27 1.65
N ASP A 93 -10.72 17.98 1.59
CA ASP A 93 -11.70 17.25 0.79
C ASP A 93 -13.16 17.41 1.31
N GLY A 94 -13.44 18.48 2.05
CA GLY A 94 -14.80 18.87 2.40
C GLY A 94 -15.58 17.82 3.19
N GLN A 95 -14.96 17.14 4.16
CA GLN A 95 -15.58 16.15 5.07
C GLN A 95 -16.72 16.70 5.96
N ASP A 96 -17.20 17.91 5.69
CA ASP A 96 -18.38 18.50 6.32
C ASP A 96 -19.64 17.84 5.73
N ALA A 97 -20.25 16.91 6.47
CA ALA A 97 -21.51 16.26 6.08
C ALA A 97 -22.62 17.26 5.71
N SER A 98 -22.58 18.47 6.29
CA SER A 98 -23.50 19.58 6.00
C SER A 98 -23.34 20.21 4.61
N LYS A 99 -22.26 19.91 3.88
CA LYS A 99 -21.99 20.39 2.50
C LYS A 99 -22.20 19.30 1.44
N ALA A 100 -22.57 18.08 1.83
CA ALA A 100 -22.93 17.03 0.89
C ALA A 100 -24.23 17.43 0.17
N LYS A 101 -24.12 17.90 -1.08
CA LYS A 101 -25.29 18.13 -1.92
C LYS A 101 -26.05 16.81 -2.09
N PRO A 102 -27.38 16.77 -1.88
CA PRO A 102 -28.17 15.62 -2.29
C PRO A 102 -27.98 15.47 -3.81
N GLN A 103 -27.46 14.32 -4.23
CA GLN A 103 -27.47 13.98 -5.65
C GLN A 103 -28.92 13.61 -5.98
N ALA A 104 -29.62 14.54 -6.64
CA ALA A 104 -30.95 14.34 -7.19
C ALA A 104 -30.86 13.64 -8.55
#